data_AF-A0A1H3X7A5-F1
#
_entry.id   AF-A0A1H3X7A5-F1
#
_cell.length_a   1.000
_cell.length_b   1.000
_cell.length_c   1.000
_cell.angle_alpha   90.00
_cell.angle_beta   90.00
_cell.angle_gamma   90.00
#
_symmetry.space_group_name_H-M   'P 1'
#
loop_
_entity.id
_entity.type
_entity.pdbx_description
1 polymer ?
#
loop_
_entity_poly.entity_id
_entity_poly.type
_entity_poly.pdbx_seq_one_letter_code
_entity_poly.pdbx_strand_id
1 'polypeptide(L)'
;MYIVILILAWITPAAIAGALGWSGIWGSGSAFAEYLIPIPVAGGAFHVPSFVITAAIILVCRNATGTKIRFLPVLAFSALAAALSLMLEFDRLHAWFFTDYQPFGSPFRLDGNPLLLFIATDAFWVGAYALMKGFVPPARYWLALPLVPAAIIGLSVINYQTSGPIFKKGGPMYSGVRGEEIVMVYASENYDEKVFLNWVKQNSNFARPWLNVNTEHVAILFTNSMQVIKWRQYDQMTKDSTIATVCLYEEDRSIIPHDGYYDCFTDHPTVDQELATLIAKNSQDLGTDIDHWYARLLMCEGMDISDTTPTDIARLDVCRAMHRGYSRDVMRFIKKYGEDSDQVNFIKTKAISGGLTTE
;
A
#
# COMPACT_ATOMS: atom_id res chain seq x y z
N MET A 1 -23.90 25.42 -39.66
CA MET A 1 -23.38 24.10 -39.23
C MET A 1 -22.09 24.21 -38.40
N TYR A 2 -21.00 24.80 -38.91
CA TYR A 2 -19.72 24.84 -38.17
C TYR A 2 -19.80 25.59 -36.82
N ILE A 3 -20.57 26.70 -36.74
CA ILE A 3 -20.78 27.44 -35.48
C ILE A 3 -21.42 26.54 -34.41
N VAL A 4 -22.41 25.73 -34.80
CA VAL A 4 -23.08 24.80 -33.88
C VAL A 4 -22.08 23.77 -33.34
N ILE A 5 -21.19 23.25 -34.19
CA ILE A 5 -20.15 22.31 -33.75
C ILE A 5 -19.17 22.98 -32.78
N LEU A 6 -18.78 24.23 -33.01
CA LEU A 6 -17.90 24.95 -32.09
C LEU A 6 -18.57 25.18 -30.72
N ILE A 7 -19.86 25.52 -30.71
CA ILE A 7 -20.63 25.66 -29.46
C ILE A 7 -20.70 24.31 -28.73
N LEU A 8 -20.99 23.22 -29.45
CA LEU A 8 -21.06 21.89 -28.86
C LEU A 8 -19.69 21.44 -28.35
N ALA A 9 -18.61 21.68 -29.10
CA ALA A 9 -17.25 21.38 -28.66
C ALA A 9 -16.89 22.12 -27.37
N TRP A 10 -17.30 23.39 -27.23
CA TRP A 10 -17.11 24.16 -25.98
C TRP A 10 -17.88 23.58 -24.80
N ILE A 11 -19.16 23.25 -24.99
CA ILE A 11 -20.06 22.85 -23.88
C ILE A 11 -19.85 21.39 -23.45
N THR A 12 -19.50 20.51 -24.38
CA THR A 12 -19.46 19.05 -24.13
C THR A 12 -18.55 18.64 -22.96
N PRO A 13 -17.29 19.10 -22.85
CA PRO A 13 -16.45 18.68 -21.72
C PRO A 13 -16.99 19.17 -20.38
N ALA A 14 -17.55 20.38 -20.32
CA ALA A 14 -18.20 20.90 -19.11
C ALA A 14 -19.44 20.05 -18.74
N ALA A 15 -20.26 19.69 -19.72
CA ALA A 15 -21.43 18.84 -19.53
C ALA A 15 -21.05 17.43 -19.02
N ILE A 16 -20.02 16.81 -19.60
CA ILE A 16 -19.52 15.51 -19.16
C ILE A 16 -18.96 15.60 -17.74
N ALA A 17 -18.08 16.57 -17.46
CA ALA A 17 -17.51 16.75 -16.13
C ALA A 17 -18.59 17.02 -15.05
N GLY A 18 -19.60 17.83 -15.38
CA GLY A 18 -20.76 18.08 -14.54
C GLY A 18 -21.60 16.83 -14.27
N ALA A 19 -21.90 16.05 -15.31
CA ALA A 19 -22.66 14.80 -15.19
C ALA A 19 -21.92 13.74 -14.36
N LEU A 20 -20.58 13.76 -14.40
CA LEU A 20 -19.71 12.90 -13.58
C LEU A 20 -19.47 13.47 -12.17
N GLY A 21 -20.05 14.62 -11.82
CA GLY A 21 -19.99 15.20 -10.48
C GLY A 21 -18.62 15.76 -10.09
N TRP A 22 -17.81 16.21 -11.05
CA TRP A 22 -16.48 16.72 -10.73
C TRP A 22 -16.53 18.05 -10.00
N SER A 23 -15.61 18.22 -9.04
CA SER A 23 -15.24 19.53 -8.53
C SER A 23 -14.40 20.29 -9.56
N GLY A 24 -14.59 21.60 -9.63
CA GLY A 24 -13.75 22.43 -10.48
C GLY A 24 -12.28 22.47 -10.02
N ILE A 25 -11.37 22.76 -10.96
CA ILE A 25 -9.90 22.69 -10.76
C ILE A 25 -9.45 23.67 -9.68
N TRP A 26 -10.12 24.82 -9.58
CA TRP A 26 -9.82 25.86 -8.60
C TRP A 26 -10.71 25.80 -7.34
N GLY A 27 -11.42 24.68 -7.12
CA GLY A 27 -12.22 24.46 -5.91
C GLY A 27 -13.64 25.05 -5.94
N SER A 28 -14.16 25.43 -7.11
CA SER A 28 -15.51 26.03 -7.25
C SER A 28 -16.69 25.10 -6.94
N GLY A 29 -16.44 23.87 -6.47
CA GLY A 29 -17.48 22.88 -6.15
C GLY A 29 -18.24 22.30 -7.36
N SER A 30 -18.11 22.87 -8.57
CA SER A 30 -18.75 22.40 -9.79
C SER A 30 -17.90 22.63 -11.04
N ALA A 31 -17.41 21.53 -11.64
CA ALA A 31 -16.67 21.60 -12.89
C ALA A 31 -17.51 22.08 -14.08
N PHE A 32 -18.84 21.87 -14.06
CA PHE A 32 -19.72 22.36 -15.12
C PHE A 32 -19.62 23.88 -15.28
N ALA A 33 -19.81 24.61 -14.16
CA ALA A 33 -19.74 26.06 -14.17
C ALA A 33 -18.31 26.53 -14.48
N GLU A 34 -17.31 25.86 -13.89
CA GLU A 34 -15.92 26.28 -14.01
C GLU A 34 -15.34 26.07 -15.43
N TYR A 35 -15.71 24.99 -16.13
CA TYR A 35 -15.18 24.68 -17.45
C TYR A 35 -15.82 25.51 -18.56
N LEU A 36 -17.00 26.08 -18.33
CA LEU A 36 -17.65 26.96 -19.29
C LEU A 36 -17.00 28.35 -19.39
N ILE A 37 -16.22 28.76 -18.38
CA ILE A 37 -15.68 30.11 -18.27
C ILE A 37 -14.23 30.15 -18.80
N PRO A 38 -13.94 30.83 -19.92
CA PRO A 38 -12.61 30.88 -20.55
C PRO A 38 -11.66 31.92 -19.92
N ILE A 39 -11.72 32.13 -18.60
CA ILE A 39 -10.84 33.09 -17.92
C ILE A 39 -9.75 32.36 -17.15
N PRO A 40 -8.52 32.92 -17.04
CA PRO A 40 -7.37 32.24 -16.39
C PRO A 40 -7.61 31.73 -14.96
N VAL A 41 -8.64 32.24 -14.28
CA VAL A 41 -9.03 31.89 -12.91
C VAL A 41 -10.11 30.79 -12.87
N ALA A 42 -10.44 30.20 -14.01
CA ALA A 42 -11.41 29.13 -14.16
C ALA A 42 -10.81 27.98 -14.99
N GLY A 43 -11.18 26.74 -14.68
CA GLY A 43 -10.75 25.53 -15.38
C GLY A 43 -10.99 25.55 -16.89
N GLY A 44 -11.94 26.34 -17.39
CA GLY A 44 -12.16 26.53 -18.83
C GLY A 44 -10.96 27.13 -19.57
N ALA A 45 -10.04 27.81 -18.89
CA ALA A 45 -8.79 28.26 -19.50
C ALA A 45 -7.93 27.10 -20.04
N PHE A 46 -7.99 25.93 -19.41
CA PHE A 46 -7.27 24.74 -19.87
C PHE A 46 -7.88 24.09 -21.12
N HIS A 47 -9.14 24.40 -21.44
CA HIS A 47 -9.80 23.97 -22.69
C HIS A 47 -9.38 24.83 -23.88
N VAL A 48 -9.02 26.10 -23.65
CA VAL A 48 -8.73 27.08 -24.73
C VAL A 48 -7.70 26.56 -25.74
N PRO A 49 -6.54 25.98 -25.37
CA PRO A 49 -5.56 25.54 -26.36
C PRO A 49 -6.09 24.47 -27.32
N SER A 50 -6.75 23.42 -26.81
CA SER A 50 -7.31 22.37 -27.66
C SER A 50 -8.49 22.88 -28.48
N PHE A 51 -9.30 23.78 -27.89
CA PHE A 51 -10.44 24.38 -28.58
C PHE A 51 -9.99 25.28 -29.74
N VAL A 52 -8.91 26.05 -29.59
CA VAL A 52 -8.34 26.88 -30.67
C VAL A 52 -7.89 25.99 -31.84
N ILE A 53 -7.26 24.86 -31.56
CA ILE A 53 -6.87 23.88 -32.59
C ILE A 53 -8.12 23.33 -33.30
N THR A 54 -9.12 22.93 -32.52
CA THR A 54 -10.42 22.46 -33.04
C THR A 54 -11.10 23.48 -33.94
N ALA A 55 -11.15 24.73 -33.49
CA ALA A 55 -11.70 25.85 -34.25
C ALA A 55 -10.92 26.09 -35.54
N ALA A 56 -9.60 26.10 -35.49
CA ALA A 56 -8.74 26.25 -36.67
C ALA A 56 -8.99 25.13 -37.69
N ILE A 57 -9.03 23.87 -37.24
CA ILE A 57 -9.32 22.73 -38.12
C ILE A 57 -10.71 22.88 -38.76
N ILE A 58 -11.76 23.12 -37.98
CA ILE A 58 -13.13 23.26 -38.50
C ILE A 58 -13.23 24.43 -39.49
N LEU A 59 -12.59 25.56 -39.21
CA LEU A 59 -12.58 26.74 -40.08
C LEU A 59 -11.84 26.49 -41.40
N VAL A 60 -10.71 25.77 -41.37
CA VAL A 60 -9.98 25.37 -42.59
C VAL A 60 -10.80 24.36 -43.39
N CYS A 61 -11.43 23.40 -42.70
CA CYS A 61 -12.21 22.33 -43.32
C CYS A 61 -13.50 22.81 -43.99
N ARG A 62 -14.01 24.00 -43.62
CA ARG A 62 -15.28 24.52 -44.12
C ARG A 62 -15.33 24.60 -45.65
N ASN A 63 -14.21 24.95 -46.29
CA ASN A 63 -14.08 25.17 -47.74
C ASN A 63 -13.11 24.19 -48.42
N ALA A 64 -12.63 23.19 -47.69
CA ALA A 64 -11.59 22.31 -48.20
C ALA A 64 -12.16 21.22 -49.12
N THR A 65 -11.51 21.02 -50.26
CA THR A 65 -11.87 20.03 -51.29
C THR A 65 -10.75 19.02 -51.59
N GLY A 66 -9.60 19.15 -50.90
CA GLY A 66 -8.42 18.33 -51.17
C GLY A 66 -8.57 16.87 -50.71
N THR A 67 -8.02 15.93 -51.47
CA THR A 67 -8.09 14.47 -51.19
C THR A 67 -7.47 14.05 -49.86
N LYS A 68 -6.58 14.85 -49.27
CA LYS A 68 -5.97 14.56 -47.96
C LYS A 68 -6.94 14.74 -46.80
N ILE A 69 -7.96 15.60 -46.93
CA ILE A 69 -8.89 15.90 -45.83
C ILE A 69 -9.82 14.72 -45.49
N ARG A 70 -9.97 13.77 -46.42
CA ARG A 70 -10.76 12.55 -46.20
C ARG A 70 -10.25 11.70 -45.04
N PHE A 71 -8.99 11.87 -44.63
CA PHE A 71 -8.39 11.14 -43.50
C PHE A 71 -8.61 11.81 -42.15
N LEU A 72 -9.16 13.04 -42.14
CA LEU A 72 -9.41 13.79 -40.91
C LEU A 72 -10.26 13.04 -39.88
N PRO A 73 -11.35 12.31 -40.24
CA PRO A 73 -12.09 11.54 -39.25
C PRO A 73 -11.21 10.50 -38.55
N VAL A 74 -10.40 9.75 -39.30
CA VAL A 74 -9.52 8.72 -38.70
C VAL A 74 -8.49 9.35 -37.78
N LEU A 75 -7.88 10.47 -38.16
CA LEU A 75 -6.95 11.20 -37.28
C LEU A 75 -7.64 11.69 -36.00
N ALA A 76 -8.82 12.30 -36.15
CA ALA A 76 -9.59 12.84 -35.03
C ALA A 76 -10.06 11.72 -34.08
N PHE A 77 -10.64 10.64 -34.60
CA PHE A 77 -11.04 9.52 -33.76
C PHE A 77 -9.84 8.75 -33.18
N SER A 78 -8.66 8.79 -33.82
CA SER A 78 -7.43 8.25 -33.23
C SER A 78 -6.95 9.09 -32.05
N ALA A 79 -7.03 10.42 -32.14
CA ALA A 79 -6.74 11.32 -31.02
C ALA A 79 -7.74 11.13 -29.87
N LEU A 80 -9.04 10.95 -30.18
CA LEU A 80 -10.05 10.56 -29.19
C LEU A 80 -9.68 9.24 -28.50
N ALA A 81 -9.41 8.19 -29.28
CA ALA A 81 -9.07 6.87 -28.75
C ALA A 81 -7.79 6.93 -27.89
N ALA A 82 -6.79 7.70 -28.31
CA ALA A 82 -5.56 7.92 -27.54
C ALA A 82 -5.84 8.63 -26.22
N ALA A 83 -6.60 9.73 -26.24
CA ALA A 83 -6.96 10.49 -25.04
C ALA A 83 -7.72 9.62 -24.04
N LEU A 84 -8.72 8.86 -24.49
CA LEU A 84 -9.47 7.93 -23.64
C LEU A 84 -8.59 6.80 -23.09
N SER A 85 -7.65 6.28 -23.89
CA SER A 85 -6.72 5.23 -23.44
C SER A 85 -5.74 5.75 -22.39
N LEU A 86 -5.34 7.02 -22.47
CA LEU A 86 -4.50 7.67 -21.45
C LEU A 86 -5.27 8.02 -20.17
N MET A 87 -6.61 8.06 -20.23
CA MET A 87 -7.48 8.18 -19.04
C MET A 87 -7.74 6.83 -18.35
N LEU A 88 -7.24 5.72 -18.90
CA LEU A 88 -7.26 4.42 -18.23
C LEU A 88 -6.22 4.39 -17.11
N GLU A 89 -6.67 4.16 -15.89
CA GLU A 89 -5.79 3.85 -14.78
C GLU A 89 -5.38 2.38 -14.87
N PHE A 90 -4.18 2.13 -15.40
CA PHE A 90 -3.70 0.77 -15.66
C PHE A 90 -3.65 -0.10 -14.40
N ASP A 91 -3.26 0.46 -13.24
CA ASP A 91 -3.28 -0.27 -11.97
C ASP A 91 -4.67 -0.75 -11.59
N ARG A 92 -5.70 0.06 -11.85
CA ARG A 92 -7.10 -0.26 -11.57
C ARG A 92 -7.65 -1.27 -12.57
N LEU A 93 -7.31 -1.10 -13.84
CA LEU A 93 -7.65 -2.04 -14.91
C LEU A 93 -7.02 -3.42 -14.66
N HIS A 94 -5.74 -3.44 -14.26
CA HIS A 94 -5.03 -4.65 -13.89
C HIS A 94 -5.67 -5.31 -12.68
N ALA A 95 -6.00 -4.54 -11.64
CA ALA A 95 -6.71 -5.07 -10.47
C ALA A 95 -8.04 -5.73 -10.86
N TRP A 96 -8.82 -5.09 -11.74
CA TRP A 96 -10.11 -5.62 -12.23
C TRP A 96 -9.99 -6.93 -13.00
N PHE A 97 -8.96 -7.09 -13.83
CA PHE A 97 -8.82 -8.26 -14.70
C PHE A 97 -8.00 -9.41 -14.13
N PHE A 98 -6.99 -9.10 -13.30
CA PHE A 98 -5.96 -10.06 -12.92
C PHE A 98 -5.85 -10.27 -11.41
N THR A 99 -6.72 -9.64 -10.62
CA THR A 99 -6.76 -9.83 -9.17
C THR A 99 -8.19 -10.04 -8.71
N ASP A 100 -8.36 -10.57 -7.50
CA ASP A 100 -9.66 -10.68 -6.83
C ASP A 100 -10.17 -9.33 -6.29
N TYR A 101 -9.35 -8.28 -6.32
CA TYR A 101 -9.71 -6.95 -5.84
C TYR A 101 -10.42 -6.10 -6.91
N GLN A 102 -11.68 -5.77 -6.65
CA GLN A 102 -12.47 -4.83 -7.44
C GLN A 102 -12.60 -3.48 -6.72
N PRO A 103 -11.71 -2.51 -6.97
CA PRO A 103 -11.87 -1.15 -6.47
C PRO A 103 -13.19 -0.55 -6.96
N PHE A 104 -13.87 0.18 -6.07
CA PHE A 104 -15.10 0.89 -6.39
C PHE A 104 -14.88 1.92 -7.51
N GLY A 105 -15.77 1.95 -8.50
CA GLY A 105 -15.70 2.88 -9.64
C GLY A 105 -14.92 2.33 -10.85
N SER A 106 -15.03 3.03 -11.98
CA SER A 106 -14.47 2.59 -13.27
C SER A 106 -12.93 2.67 -13.33
N PRO A 107 -12.25 1.77 -14.08
CA PRO A 107 -10.84 1.93 -14.47
C PRO A 107 -10.60 3.18 -15.32
N PHE A 108 -11.64 3.71 -15.96
CA PHE A 108 -11.59 5.02 -16.59
C PHE A 108 -11.71 6.10 -15.53
N ARG A 109 -10.60 6.72 -15.18
CA ARG A 109 -10.56 7.92 -14.34
C ARG A 109 -10.76 9.14 -15.21
N LEU A 110 -12.01 9.34 -15.61
CA LEU A 110 -12.38 10.54 -16.33
C LEU A 110 -12.02 11.77 -15.46
N ASP A 111 -12.23 11.69 -14.14
CA ASP A 111 -11.92 12.71 -13.12
C ASP A 111 -10.43 13.03 -12.93
N GLY A 112 -9.53 12.18 -13.42
CA GLY A 112 -8.10 12.30 -13.13
C GLY A 112 -7.36 13.34 -13.98
N ASN A 113 -7.89 13.68 -15.16
CA ASN A 113 -7.18 14.58 -16.08
C ASN A 113 -8.15 15.38 -16.99
N PRO A 114 -8.53 16.59 -16.58
CA PRO A 114 -9.42 17.47 -17.36
C PRO A 114 -8.90 17.77 -18.77
N LEU A 115 -7.58 17.85 -18.95
CA LEU A 115 -6.96 18.14 -20.25
C LEU A 115 -7.20 17.02 -21.26
N LEU A 116 -7.15 15.76 -20.83
CA LEU A 116 -7.48 14.63 -21.70
C LEU A 116 -8.97 14.60 -22.06
N LEU A 117 -9.85 15.02 -21.15
CA LEU A 117 -11.28 15.17 -21.45
C LEU A 117 -11.50 16.23 -22.53
N PHE A 118 -10.86 17.39 -22.42
CA PHE A 118 -10.94 18.45 -23.43
C PHE A 118 -10.48 17.96 -24.81
N ILE A 119 -9.32 17.29 -24.87
CA ILE A 119 -8.78 16.72 -26.11
C ILE A 119 -9.73 15.67 -26.69
N ALA A 120 -10.27 14.78 -25.86
CA ALA A 120 -11.20 13.75 -26.29
C ALA A 120 -12.46 14.36 -26.92
N THR A 121 -13.11 15.31 -26.24
CA THR A 121 -14.35 15.93 -26.72
C THR A 121 -14.11 16.76 -27.99
N ASP A 122 -13.01 17.49 -28.04
CA ASP A 122 -12.61 18.28 -29.20
C ASP A 122 -12.35 17.40 -30.43
N ALA A 123 -11.59 16.33 -30.24
CA ALA A 123 -11.30 15.35 -31.29
C ALA A 123 -12.57 14.65 -31.78
N PHE A 124 -13.51 14.32 -30.88
CA PHE A 124 -14.82 13.79 -31.25
C PHE A 124 -15.57 14.75 -32.18
N TRP A 125 -15.66 16.04 -31.83
CA TRP A 125 -16.40 17.02 -32.62
C TRP A 125 -15.74 17.34 -33.96
N VAL A 126 -14.41 17.35 -34.03
CA VAL A 126 -13.66 17.43 -35.31
C VAL A 126 -14.01 16.23 -36.20
N GLY A 127 -13.97 15.01 -35.65
CA GLY A 127 -14.30 13.79 -36.38
C GLY A 127 -15.75 13.77 -36.87
N ALA A 128 -16.69 14.13 -36.00
CA ALA A 128 -18.10 14.25 -36.35
C ALA A 128 -18.34 15.29 -37.45
N TYR A 129 -17.72 16.48 -37.36
CA TYR A 129 -17.82 17.50 -38.39
C TYR A 129 -17.26 17.04 -39.74
N ALA A 130 -16.11 16.36 -39.72
CA ALA A 130 -15.50 15.79 -40.93
C ALA A 130 -16.45 14.79 -41.60
N LEU A 131 -17.06 13.88 -40.83
CA LEU A 131 -18.05 12.94 -41.34
C LEU A 131 -19.29 13.65 -41.89
N MET A 132 -19.83 14.66 -41.20
CA MET A 132 -20.96 15.47 -41.67
C MET A 132 -20.67 16.21 -42.98
N LYS A 133 -19.39 16.53 -43.26
CA LYS A 133 -18.95 17.13 -44.52
C LYS A 133 -18.71 16.10 -45.64
N GLY A 134 -18.92 14.82 -45.36
CA GLY A 134 -18.73 13.73 -46.32
C GLY A 134 -17.27 13.28 -46.46
N PHE A 135 -16.40 13.67 -45.53
CA PHE A 135 -15.02 13.19 -45.52
C PHE A 135 -15.01 11.75 -45.01
N VAL A 136 -14.84 10.79 -45.91
CA VAL A 136 -14.82 9.36 -45.56
C VAL A 136 -13.55 8.73 -46.13
N PRO A 137 -12.65 8.21 -45.28
CA PRO A 137 -11.51 7.45 -45.74
C PRO A 137 -11.92 6.01 -46.08
N PRO A 138 -11.13 5.29 -46.90
CA PRO A 138 -11.37 3.87 -47.17
C PRO A 138 -11.46 3.03 -45.88
N ALA A 139 -12.33 2.01 -45.88
CA ALA A 139 -12.63 1.16 -44.71
C ALA A 139 -11.38 0.65 -43.98
N ARG A 140 -10.33 0.27 -44.72
CA ARG A 140 -9.07 -0.25 -44.15
C ARG A 140 -8.39 0.68 -43.14
N TYR A 141 -8.58 2.00 -43.23
CA TYR A 141 -7.97 2.94 -42.31
C TYR A 141 -8.71 2.99 -40.96
N TRP A 142 -10.01 2.66 -40.95
CA TRP A 142 -10.77 2.51 -39.72
C TRP A 142 -10.33 1.29 -38.91
N LEU A 143 -9.83 0.25 -39.59
CA LEU A 143 -9.26 -0.94 -38.93
C LEU A 143 -8.00 -0.64 -38.10
N ALA A 144 -7.34 0.52 -38.33
CA ALA A 144 -6.20 0.94 -37.53
C ALA A 144 -6.61 1.58 -36.20
N LEU A 145 -7.87 2.00 -36.04
CA LEU A 145 -8.34 2.71 -34.85
C LEU A 145 -8.20 1.89 -33.56
N PRO A 146 -8.56 0.58 -33.54
CA PRO A 146 -8.36 -0.27 -32.37
C PRO A 146 -6.89 -0.51 -32.01
N LEU A 147 -5.95 -0.30 -32.96
CA LEU A 147 -4.52 -0.44 -32.68
C LEU A 147 -4.00 0.68 -31.77
N VAL A 148 -4.66 1.83 -31.73
CA VAL A 148 -4.23 2.96 -30.89
C VAL A 148 -4.37 2.63 -29.40
N PRO A 149 -5.55 2.21 -28.89
CA PRO A 149 -5.65 1.70 -27.51
C PRO A 149 -4.72 0.52 -27.25
N ALA A 150 -4.62 -0.43 -28.18
CA ALA A 150 -3.76 -1.61 -28.01
C ALA A 150 -2.27 -1.24 -27.88
N ALA A 151 -1.78 -0.25 -28.63
CA ALA A 151 -0.41 0.23 -28.55
C ALA A 151 -0.13 0.96 -27.23
N ILE A 152 -1.07 1.80 -26.77
CA ILE A 152 -0.93 2.51 -25.48
C ILE A 152 -0.92 1.51 -24.33
N ILE A 153 -1.88 0.58 -24.30
CA ILE A 153 -1.94 -0.48 -23.29
C ILE A 153 -0.70 -1.36 -23.37
N GLY A 154 -0.27 -1.77 -24.56
CA GLY A 154 0.94 -2.57 -24.77
C GLY A 154 2.20 -1.89 -24.25
N LEU A 155 2.37 -0.59 -24.51
CA LEU A 155 3.48 0.21 -23.97
C LEU A 155 3.42 0.29 -22.43
N SER A 156 2.23 0.48 -21.85
CA SER A 156 2.03 0.46 -20.41
C SER A 156 2.38 -0.91 -19.79
N VAL A 157 1.98 -2.01 -20.43
CA VAL A 157 2.28 -3.38 -20.00
C VAL A 157 3.79 -3.66 -20.06
N ILE A 158 4.46 -3.28 -21.14
CA ILE A 158 5.91 -3.48 -21.29
C ILE A 158 6.66 -2.75 -20.17
N ASN A 159 6.32 -1.48 -19.92
CA ASN A 159 6.90 -0.72 -18.82
C ASN A 159 6.62 -1.36 -17.45
N TYR A 160 5.43 -1.93 -17.27
CA TYR A 160 5.03 -2.62 -16.04
C TYR A 160 5.81 -3.93 -15.79
N GLN A 161 6.07 -4.72 -16.84
CA GLN A 161 6.79 -6.00 -16.70
C GLN A 161 8.31 -5.84 -16.54
N THR A 162 8.90 -4.73 -17.01
CA THR A 162 10.34 -4.51 -16.89
C THR A 162 10.84 -4.24 -15.44
N SER A 163 9.94 -4.06 -14.47
CA SER A 163 10.29 -3.70 -13.09
C SER A 163 10.33 -4.88 -12.11
N GLY A 164 10.19 -6.13 -12.56
CA GLY A 164 10.15 -7.32 -11.70
C GLY A 164 8.86 -7.42 -10.86
N PRO A 165 8.72 -8.44 -9.99
CA PRO A 165 7.51 -8.62 -9.21
C PRO A 165 7.29 -7.44 -8.26
N ILE A 166 6.13 -6.80 -8.40
CA ILE A 166 5.71 -5.71 -7.50
C ILE A 166 5.01 -6.33 -6.29
N PHE A 167 5.76 -6.46 -5.19
CA PHE A 167 5.21 -6.86 -3.90
C PHE A 167 4.42 -5.69 -3.29
N LYS A 168 3.11 -5.87 -3.10
CA LYS A 168 2.24 -4.92 -2.40
C LYS A 168 2.12 -5.33 -0.93
N LYS A 169 2.66 -4.48 -0.07
CA LYS A 169 2.57 -4.58 1.39
C LYS A 169 1.17 -4.22 1.88
N GLY A 170 0.63 -5.05 2.77
CA GLY A 170 -0.48 -4.71 3.66
C GLY A 170 -0.03 -4.00 4.93
N GLY A 171 -0.98 -3.37 5.62
CA GLY A 171 -0.70 -2.81 6.96
C GLY A 171 -0.38 -3.92 7.97
N PRO A 172 0.43 -3.65 8.99
CA PRO A 172 0.70 -4.62 10.04
C PRO A 172 -0.58 -4.94 10.82
N MET A 173 -0.70 -6.18 11.25
CA MET A 173 -1.75 -6.66 12.14
C MET A 173 -1.12 -7.12 13.44
N TYR A 174 -1.72 -6.70 14.56
CA TYR A 174 -1.34 -7.20 15.88
C TYR A 174 -1.99 -8.57 16.08
N SER A 175 -1.22 -9.57 16.51
CA SER A 175 -1.74 -10.91 16.83
C SER A 175 -2.61 -10.92 18.10
N GLY A 176 -2.63 -9.82 18.85
CA GLY A 176 -3.24 -9.72 20.17
C GLY A 176 -2.24 -9.94 21.31
N VAL A 177 -1.02 -10.40 20.99
CA VAL A 177 0.11 -10.52 21.92
C VAL A 177 1.12 -9.41 21.62
N ARG A 178 1.69 -8.82 22.68
CA ARG A 178 2.76 -7.84 22.52
C ARG A 178 4.04 -8.53 22.02
N GLY A 179 4.73 -7.88 21.09
CA GLY A 179 5.96 -8.41 20.49
C GLY A 179 5.71 -9.24 19.23
N GLU A 180 4.47 -9.67 18.97
CA GLU A 180 4.11 -10.41 17.77
C GLU A 180 3.48 -9.50 16.71
N GLU A 181 3.99 -9.57 15.47
CA GLU A 181 3.48 -8.80 14.34
C GLU A 181 3.20 -9.72 13.14
N ILE A 182 2.05 -9.53 12.51
CA ILE A 182 1.70 -10.21 11.26
C ILE A 182 1.72 -9.18 10.14
N VAL A 183 2.46 -9.45 9.08
CA VAL A 183 2.56 -8.56 7.91
C VAL A 183 2.15 -9.31 6.66
N MET A 184 1.24 -8.73 5.90
CA MET A 184 0.74 -9.37 4.68
C MET A 184 1.42 -8.81 3.44
N VAL A 185 1.73 -9.68 2.50
CA VAL A 185 2.31 -9.30 1.21
C VAL A 185 1.58 -10.03 0.09
N TYR A 186 1.25 -9.26 -0.95
CA TYR A 186 0.71 -9.77 -2.20
C TYR A 186 1.74 -9.55 -3.31
N ALA A 187 1.86 -10.50 -4.24
CA ALA A 187 2.45 -10.25 -5.55
C ALA A 187 1.56 -10.82 -6.65
N SER A 188 1.58 -10.19 -7.82
CA SER A 188 0.83 -10.63 -9.00
C SER A 188 1.47 -11.80 -9.74
N GLU A 189 2.72 -12.13 -9.42
CA GLU A 189 3.44 -13.26 -10.00
C GLU A 189 3.26 -14.51 -9.14
N ASN A 190 3.47 -15.69 -9.76
CA ASN A 190 3.55 -16.95 -9.01
C ASN A 190 4.63 -16.82 -7.93
N TYR A 191 4.32 -17.29 -6.72
CA TYR A 191 5.26 -17.28 -5.61
C TYR A 191 6.57 -17.99 -6.00
N ASP A 192 7.67 -17.25 -5.90
CA ASP A 192 9.03 -17.79 -5.93
C ASP A 192 9.69 -17.44 -4.60
N GLU A 193 9.96 -18.46 -3.79
CA GLU A 193 10.57 -18.32 -2.47
C GLU A 193 11.90 -17.55 -2.52
N LYS A 194 12.76 -17.82 -3.51
CA LYS A 194 14.07 -17.17 -3.61
C LYS A 194 13.93 -15.69 -3.93
N VAL A 195 13.03 -15.35 -4.84
CA VAL A 195 12.76 -13.95 -5.19
C VAL A 195 12.16 -13.21 -4.00
N PHE A 196 11.20 -13.84 -3.31
CA PHE A 196 10.56 -13.26 -2.14
C PHE A 196 11.53 -13.06 -0.97
N LEU A 197 12.35 -14.07 -0.64
CA LEU A 197 13.34 -13.96 0.42
C LEU A 197 14.40 -12.89 0.10
N ASN A 198 14.81 -12.77 -1.17
CA ASN A 198 15.70 -11.68 -1.59
C ASN A 198 15.04 -10.32 -1.41
N TRP A 199 13.74 -10.19 -1.74
CA TRP A 199 12.98 -8.97 -1.52
C TRP A 199 12.85 -8.62 -0.02
N VAL A 200 12.55 -9.59 0.85
CA VAL A 200 12.51 -9.40 2.32
C VAL A 200 13.89 -8.95 2.84
N LYS A 201 14.98 -9.53 2.33
CA LYS A 201 16.35 -9.15 2.71
C LYS A 201 16.72 -7.74 2.23
N GLN A 202 16.28 -7.32 1.05
CA GLN A 202 16.59 -6.00 0.50
C GLN A 202 15.77 -4.87 1.14
N ASN A 203 14.55 -5.17 1.59
CA ASN A 203 13.69 -4.19 2.26
C ASN A 203 13.98 -4.16 3.75
N SER A 204 15.14 -3.61 4.15
CA SER A 204 15.59 -3.59 5.55
C SER A 204 14.64 -2.90 6.53
N ASN A 205 13.81 -1.98 6.05
CA ASN A 205 12.80 -1.29 6.86
C ASN A 205 11.50 -2.10 7.03
N PHE A 206 11.44 -3.29 6.45
CA PHE A 206 10.26 -4.15 6.43
C PHE A 206 10.44 -5.30 7.42
N ALA A 207 9.58 -5.35 8.43
CA ALA A 207 9.31 -6.55 9.23
C ALA A 207 10.52 -7.16 9.96
N ARG A 208 11.60 -6.40 10.22
CA ARG A 208 12.77 -6.91 10.96
C ARG A 208 12.59 -6.65 12.47
N PRO A 209 12.31 -7.69 13.27
CA PRO A 209 12.06 -7.49 14.71
C PRO A 209 13.29 -6.92 15.43
N TRP A 210 14.49 -7.39 15.08
CA TRP A 210 15.76 -6.87 15.63
C TRP A 210 16.12 -5.41 15.24
N LEU A 211 15.25 -4.70 14.50
CA LEU A 211 15.37 -3.26 14.26
C LEU A 211 14.22 -2.46 14.89
N ASN A 212 13.30 -3.12 15.59
CA ASN A 212 12.10 -2.53 16.18
C ASN A 212 11.93 -2.99 17.63
N VAL A 213 12.09 -2.06 18.57
CA VAL A 213 11.95 -2.31 20.03
C VAL A 213 10.56 -2.77 20.48
N ASN A 214 9.55 -2.74 19.61
CA ASN A 214 8.19 -3.15 19.92
C ASN A 214 7.79 -4.49 19.29
N THR A 215 8.69 -5.12 18.52
CA THR A 215 8.41 -6.33 17.76
C THR A 215 9.52 -7.35 17.97
N GLU A 216 9.19 -8.49 18.55
CA GLU A 216 10.09 -9.62 18.85
C GLU A 216 10.02 -10.68 17.73
N HIS A 217 8.82 -10.96 17.23
CA HIS A 217 8.61 -11.96 16.17
C HIS A 217 7.69 -11.41 15.09
N VAL A 218 8.02 -11.71 13.83
CA VAL A 218 7.20 -11.30 12.68
C VAL A 218 6.84 -12.49 11.80
N ALA A 219 5.55 -12.65 11.55
CA ALA A 219 5.05 -13.56 10.52
C ALA A 219 4.72 -12.75 9.25
N ILE A 220 5.48 -12.97 8.18
CA ILE A 220 5.17 -12.40 6.87
C ILE A 220 4.35 -13.41 6.08
N LEU A 221 3.06 -13.12 5.87
CA LEU A 221 2.15 -13.99 5.15
C LEU A 221 2.04 -13.56 3.69
N PHE A 222 2.38 -14.45 2.77
CA PHE A 222 2.23 -14.26 1.34
C PHE A 222 0.86 -14.77 0.88
N THR A 223 0.08 -13.90 0.24
CA THR A 223 -1.27 -14.21 -0.26
C THR A 223 -1.42 -13.87 -1.74
N ASN A 224 -2.25 -14.63 -2.45
CA ASN A 224 -2.74 -14.31 -3.79
C ASN A 224 -4.00 -13.42 -3.78
N SER A 225 -4.48 -13.01 -2.60
CA SER A 225 -5.63 -12.13 -2.47
C SER A 225 -5.18 -10.68 -2.27
N MET A 226 -5.37 -9.86 -3.31
CA MET A 226 -5.21 -8.42 -3.19
C MET A 226 -6.34 -7.82 -2.35
N GLN A 227 -7.53 -8.45 -2.39
CA GLN A 227 -8.70 -7.98 -1.66
C GLN A 227 -8.45 -8.00 -0.14
N VAL A 228 -7.91 -9.09 0.40
CA VAL A 228 -7.56 -9.22 1.83
C VAL A 228 -6.68 -8.05 2.29
N ILE A 229 -5.66 -7.70 1.49
CA ILE A 229 -4.76 -6.59 1.79
C ILE A 229 -5.47 -5.23 1.71
N LYS A 230 -6.27 -5.00 0.66
CA LYS A 230 -6.91 -3.69 0.42
C LYS A 230 -8.06 -3.40 1.35
N TRP A 231 -8.84 -4.41 1.73
CA TRP A 231 -9.98 -4.28 2.64
C TRP A 231 -9.62 -4.54 4.10
N ARG A 232 -8.35 -4.90 4.38
CA ARG A 232 -7.86 -5.23 5.74
C ARG A 232 -8.67 -6.34 6.41
N GLN A 233 -9.15 -7.30 5.61
CA GLN A 233 -9.94 -8.46 6.06
C GLN A 233 -9.02 -9.58 6.52
N TYR A 234 -8.16 -9.23 7.48
CA TYR A 234 -7.07 -10.09 7.91
C TYR A 234 -7.53 -11.29 8.74
N ASP A 235 -8.68 -11.16 9.39
CA ASP A 235 -9.42 -12.21 10.09
C ASP A 235 -9.98 -13.29 9.16
N GLN A 236 -10.10 -13.00 7.87
CA GLN A 236 -10.59 -13.93 6.85
C GLN A 236 -9.46 -14.74 6.19
N MET A 237 -8.21 -14.50 6.60
CA MET A 237 -7.09 -15.31 6.14
C MET A 237 -7.23 -16.72 6.71
N THR A 238 -7.54 -17.64 5.81
CA THR A 238 -7.55 -19.07 6.08
C THR A 238 -6.25 -19.69 5.60
N LYS A 239 -5.96 -20.91 6.06
CA LYS A 239 -4.85 -21.72 5.54
C LYS A 239 -4.85 -21.83 4.02
N ASP A 240 -6.01 -21.74 3.39
CA ASP A 240 -6.20 -21.90 1.95
C ASP A 240 -5.86 -20.62 1.14
N SER A 241 -5.86 -19.45 1.79
CA SER A 241 -5.54 -18.14 1.16
C SER A 241 -4.08 -17.70 1.33
N THR A 242 -3.32 -18.44 2.14
CA THR A 242 -1.89 -18.19 2.37
C THR A 242 -1.08 -19.19 1.56
N ILE A 243 -0.26 -18.68 0.66
CA ILE A 243 0.59 -19.50 -0.20
C ILE A 243 1.89 -19.85 0.51
N ALA A 244 2.43 -18.92 1.30
CA ALA A 244 3.65 -19.13 2.07
C ALA A 244 3.69 -18.21 3.29
N THR A 245 4.47 -18.61 4.28
CA THR A 245 4.73 -17.84 5.50
C THR A 245 6.23 -17.72 5.67
N VAL A 246 6.72 -16.55 6.03
CA VAL A 246 8.13 -16.35 6.41
C VAL A 246 8.18 -15.83 7.83
N CYS A 247 8.79 -16.61 8.72
CA CYS A 247 8.95 -16.28 10.12
C CYS A 247 10.29 -15.57 10.33
N LEU A 248 10.25 -14.45 11.06
CA LEU A 248 11.42 -13.67 11.44
C LEU A 248 11.48 -13.58 12.95
N TYR A 249 12.61 -13.97 13.51
CA TYR A 249 12.84 -14.06 14.95
C TYR A 249 13.93 -13.09 15.38
N GLU A 250 13.75 -12.45 16.53
CA GLU A 250 14.68 -11.46 17.06
C GLU A 250 15.91 -12.11 17.69
N GLU A 251 15.71 -13.25 18.34
CA GLU A 251 16.65 -13.93 19.21
C GLU A 251 17.89 -14.38 18.44
N ASP A 252 17.69 -14.89 17.23
CA ASP A 252 18.76 -15.45 16.38
C ASP A 252 18.85 -14.77 14.99
N ARG A 253 18.00 -13.78 14.71
CA ARG A 253 17.83 -13.14 13.39
C ARG A 253 17.56 -14.11 12.26
N SER A 254 16.96 -15.24 12.56
CA SER A 254 16.60 -16.21 11.53
C SER A 254 15.46 -15.68 10.66
N ILE A 255 15.48 -16.13 9.41
CA ILE A 255 14.44 -15.87 8.42
C ILE A 255 14.09 -17.25 7.86
N ILE A 256 12.96 -17.80 8.30
CA ILE A 256 12.59 -19.19 8.04
C ILE A 256 11.35 -19.20 7.14
N PRO A 257 11.46 -19.67 5.89
CA PRO A 257 10.31 -19.84 5.02
C PRO A 257 9.56 -21.14 5.34
N HIS A 258 8.24 -21.10 5.17
CA HIS A 258 7.32 -22.23 5.29
C HIS A 258 6.32 -22.20 4.14
N ASP A 259 6.01 -23.37 3.59
CA ASP A 259 4.96 -23.54 2.60
C ASP A 259 3.58 -23.39 3.27
N GLY A 260 2.70 -22.61 2.65
CA GLY A 260 1.35 -22.33 3.15
C GLY A 260 1.32 -21.48 4.42
N TYR A 261 0.23 -21.61 5.17
CA TYR A 261 0.08 -20.99 6.48
C TYR A 261 0.86 -21.75 7.55
N TYR A 262 1.73 -21.03 8.26
CA TYR A 262 2.47 -21.53 9.41
C TYR A 262 2.31 -20.58 10.60
N ASP A 263 2.18 -21.14 11.80
CA ASP A 263 2.14 -20.34 13.02
C ASP A 263 3.58 -20.11 13.51
N CYS A 264 4.10 -18.91 13.24
CA CYS A 264 5.45 -18.54 13.63
C CYS A 264 5.62 -18.39 15.16
N PHE A 265 4.55 -18.25 15.93
CA PHE A 265 4.64 -17.79 17.32
C PHE A 265 4.55 -18.92 18.34
N THR A 266 3.91 -20.05 18.00
CA THR A 266 3.67 -21.15 18.96
C THR A 266 4.94 -21.66 19.64
N ASP A 267 6.06 -21.79 18.92
CA ASP A 267 7.32 -22.32 19.45
C ASP A 267 8.33 -21.22 19.87
N HIS A 268 7.95 -19.96 19.71
CA HIS A 268 8.79 -18.78 19.96
C HIS A 268 8.01 -17.81 20.86
N PRO A 269 8.02 -18.05 22.18
CA PRO A 269 7.28 -17.22 23.10
C PRO A 269 7.94 -15.85 23.25
N THR A 270 7.12 -14.80 23.23
CA THR A 270 7.61 -13.45 23.54
C THR A 270 7.99 -13.32 25.02
N VAL A 271 8.76 -12.28 25.34
CA VAL A 271 9.15 -11.94 26.72
C VAL A 271 7.95 -11.87 27.66
N ASP A 272 6.83 -11.31 27.22
CA ASP A 272 5.61 -11.21 28.04
C ASP A 272 4.99 -12.60 28.29
N GLN A 273 4.99 -13.50 27.29
CA GLN A 273 4.48 -14.87 27.41
C GLN A 273 5.39 -15.76 28.28
N GLU A 274 6.71 -15.63 28.08
CA GLU A 274 7.71 -16.33 28.90
C GLU A 274 7.60 -15.88 30.36
N LEU A 275 7.49 -14.57 30.62
CA LEU A 275 7.33 -14.04 31.96
C LEU A 275 6.05 -14.57 32.63
N ALA A 276 4.92 -14.60 31.91
CA ALA A 276 3.67 -15.17 32.42
C ALA A 276 3.84 -16.65 32.79
N THR A 277 4.57 -17.41 31.97
CA THR A 277 4.88 -18.82 32.23
C THR A 277 5.77 -18.99 33.46
N LEU A 278 6.79 -18.15 33.62
CA LEU A 278 7.70 -18.18 34.77
C LEU A 278 6.99 -17.80 36.07
N ILE A 279 6.09 -16.81 36.04
CA ILE A 279 5.25 -16.44 37.18
C ILE A 279 4.37 -17.62 37.60
N ALA A 280 3.66 -18.25 36.64
CA ALA A 280 2.77 -19.36 36.92
C ALA A 280 3.50 -20.58 37.51
N LYS A 281 4.73 -20.85 37.05
CA LYS A 281 5.54 -22.00 37.51
C LYS A 281 6.27 -21.75 38.83
N ASN A 282 6.62 -20.50 39.13
CA ASN A 282 7.50 -20.16 40.24
C ASN A 282 6.85 -19.21 41.26
N SER A 283 5.52 -19.18 41.35
CA SER A 283 4.80 -18.44 42.40
C SER A 283 5.32 -18.83 43.77
N GLN A 284 5.64 -17.84 44.60
CA GLN A 284 6.13 -18.04 45.96
C GLN A 284 5.05 -17.76 47.01
N ASP A 285 3.84 -17.35 46.59
CA ASP A 285 2.75 -16.89 47.46
C ASP A 285 3.14 -15.72 48.39
N LEU A 286 4.24 -15.03 48.08
CA LEU A 286 4.77 -13.90 48.84
C LEU A 286 4.18 -12.55 48.40
N GLY A 287 3.46 -12.54 47.28
CA GLY A 287 2.79 -11.38 46.70
C GLY A 287 3.08 -11.25 45.20
N THR A 288 2.09 -10.77 44.45
CA THR A 288 2.18 -10.72 42.98
C THR A 288 3.36 -9.92 42.46
N ASP A 289 3.77 -8.84 43.12
CA ASP A 289 4.94 -8.06 42.73
C ASP A 289 6.28 -8.76 43.01
N ILE A 290 6.33 -9.66 43.99
CA ILE A 290 7.49 -10.54 44.25
C ILE A 290 7.60 -11.60 43.16
N ASP A 291 6.48 -12.23 42.80
CA ASP A 291 6.45 -13.26 41.76
C ASP A 291 6.86 -12.68 40.39
N HIS A 292 6.38 -11.47 40.06
CA HIS A 292 6.79 -10.79 38.83
C HIS A 292 8.28 -10.40 38.84
N TRP A 293 8.81 -9.92 39.98
CA TRP A 293 10.23 -9.60 40.09
C TRP A 293 11.10 -10.85 39.96
N TYR A 294 10.71 -11.94 40.62
CA TYR A 294 11.45 -13.19 40.60
C TYR A 294 11.42 -13.86 39.23
N ALA A 295 10.28 -13.83 38.55
CA ALA A 295 10.18 -14.34 37.18
C ALA A 295 11.10 -13.59 36.21
N ARG A 296 11.24 -12.25 36.35
CA ARG A 296 12.24 -11.49 35.58
C ARG A 296 13.67 -11.90 35.91
N LEU A 297 13.97 -12.19 37.19
CA LEU A 297 15.29 -12.70 37.58
C LEU A 297 15.62 -14.01 36.88
N LEU A 298 14.69 -14.95 36.88
CA LEU A 298 14.85 -16.26 36.25
C LEU A 298 15.02 -16.12 34.73
N MET A 299 14.26 -15.23 34.10
CA MET A 299 14.38 -14.96 32.66
C MET A 299 15.75 -14.41 32.26
N CYS A 300 16.42 -13.70 33.18
CA CYS A 300 17.74 -13.12 32.95
C CYS A 300 18.91 -14.04 33.31
N GLU A 301 18.63 -15.26 33.76
CA GLU A 301 19.67 -16.21 34.16
C GLU A 301 20.53 -16.62 32.96
N GLY A 302 21.85 -16.43 33.06
CA GLY A 302 22.79 -16.75 31.99
C GLY A 302 22.88 -15.73 30.85
N MET A 303 22.15 -14.61 30.93
CA MET A 303 22.22 -13.54 29.93
C MET A 303 23.41 -12.60 30.17
N ASP A 304 24.18 -12.31 29.12
CA ASP A 304 25.22 -11.27 29.15
C ASP A 304 24.61 -9.89 28.88
N ILE A 305 24.37 -9.12 29.95
CA ILE A 305 23.80 -7.77 29.86
C ILE A 305 24.72 -6.73 29.19
N SER A 306 26.02 -7.06 29.05
CA SER A 306 27.01 -6.22 28.35
C SER A 306 26.97 -6.42 26.84
N ASP A 307 26.25 -7.43 26.35
CA ASP A 307 26.11 -7.70 24.94
C ASP A 307 25.43 -6.51 24.23
N THR A 308 26.09 -5.97 23.21
CA THR A 308 25.58 -4.84 22.40
C THR A 308 25.06 -5.29 21.05
N THR A 309 25.06 -6.60 20.78
CA THR A 309 24.50 -7.14 19.56
C THR A 309 22.97 -6.93 19.55
N PRO A 310 22.39 -6.51 18.42
CA PRO A 310 20.93 -6.34 18.30
C PRO A 310 20.23 -7.71 18.12
N THR A 311 20.38 -8.60 19.08
CA THR A 311 19.68 -9.89 19.19
C THR A 311 19.05 -9.93 20.56
N ASP A 312 17.85 -10.50 20.66
CA ASP A 312 17.11 -10.61 21.92
C ASP A 312 16.95 -9.24 22.65
N ILE A 313 16.69 -8.15 21.90
CA ILE A 313 16.67 -6.77 22.41
C ILE A 313 15.59 -6.63 23.48
N ALA A 314 14.41 -7.19 23.28
CA ALA A 314 13.33 -7.14 24.25
C ALA A 314 13.73 -7.76 25.60
N ARG A 315 14.28 -8.97 25.60
CA ARG A 315 14.70 -9.65 26.84
C ARG A 315 15.90 -8.92 27.47
N LEU A 316 16.87 -8.51 26.66
CA LEU A 316 18.04 -7.73 27.09
C LEU A 316 17.64 -6.40 27.74
N ASP A 317 16.64 -5.70 27.20
CA ASP A 317 16.13 -4.47 27.78
C ASP A 317 15.46 -4.71 29.15
N VAL A 318 14.71 -5.81 29.31
CA VAL A 318 14.17 -6.20 30.62
C VAL A 318 15.30 -6.49 31.61
N CYS A 319 16.31 -7.25 31.21
CA CYS A 319 17.43 -7.60 32.09
C CYS A 319 18.28 -6.39 32.48
N ARG A 320 18.55 -5.47 31.53
CA ARG A 320 19.21 -4.20 31.81
C ARG A 320 18.39 -3.29 32.71
N ALA A 321 17.08 -3.22 32.51
CA ALA A 321 16.19 -2.42 33.36
C ALA A 321 16.16 -2.98 34.78
N MET A 322 16.16 -4.31 34.92
CA MET A 322 16.21 -5.00 36.19
C MET A 322 17.54 -4.76 36.92
N HIS A 323 18.67 -4.90 36.24
CA HIS A 323 20.00 -4.66 36.83
C HIS A 323 20.17 -3.20 37.28
N ARG A 324 19.74 -2.22 36.45
CA ARG A 324 19.75 -0.79 36.82
C ARG A 324 18.74 -0.44 37.90
N GLY A 325 17.65 -1.18 37.99
CA GLY A 325 16.51 -0.93 38.87
C GLY A 325 16.61 -1.60 40.23
N TYR A 326 17.54 -2.53 40.43
CA TYR A 326 17.58 -3.41 41.59
C TYR A 326 17.54 -2.67 42.94
N SER A 327 18.45 -1.72 43.18
CA SER A 327 18.50 -0.97 44.45
C SER A 327 17.19 -0.21 44.73
N ARG A 328 16.57 0.34 43.69
CA ARG A 328 15.27 1.02 43.78
C ARG A 328 14.14 0.04 44.12
N ASP A 329 14.15 -1.14 43.49
CA ASP A 329 13.13 -2.17 43.72
C ASP A 329 13.23 -2.73 45.14
N VAL A 330 14.44 -3.02 45.64
CA VAL A 330 14.66 -3.43 47.04
C VAL A 330 14.13 -2.38 48.03
N MET A 331 14.45 -1.10 47.84
CA MET A 331 13.94 -0.03 48.70
C MET A 331 12.41 0.08 48.65
N ARG A 332 11.81 -0.13 47.48
CA ARG A 332 10.35 -0.18 47.33
C ARG A 332 9.76 -1.36 48.12
N PHE A 333 10.38 -2.53 48.07
CA PHE A 333 9.91 -3.71 48.80
C PHE A 333 10.07 -3.55 50.31
N ILE A 334 11.20 -2.99 50.79
CA ILE A 334 11.41 -2.64 52.20
C ILE A 334 10.33 -1.67 52.69
N LYS A 335 10.02 -0.63 51.92
CA LYS A 335 8.99 0.35 52.28
C LYS A 335 7.58 -0.28 52.35
N LYS A 336 7.30 -1.28 51.51
CA LYS A 336 5.97 -1.90 51.41
C LYS A 336 5.76 -3.01 52.45
N TYR A 337 6.76 -3.87 52.65
CA TYR A 337 6.63 -5.11 53.43
C TYR A 337 7.39 -5.06 54.76
N GLY A 338 8.32 -4.12 54.94
CA GLY A 338 9.23 -4.07 56.09
C GLY A 338 10.56 -4.75 55.80
N GLU A 339 11.65 -4.25 56.41
CA GLU A 339 13.01 -4.71 56.14
C GLU A 339 13.25 -6.19 56.49
N ASP A 340 12.64 -6.65 57.58
CA ASP A 340 12.78 -8.02 58.09
C ASP A 340 11.71 -8.99 57.55
N SER A 341 10.95 -8.59 56.53
CA SER A 341 9.88 -9.41 55.95
C SER A 341 10.43 -10.57 55.11
N ASP A 342 9.65 -11.66 55.04
CA ASP A 342 9.97 -12.83 54.21
C ASP A 342 10.15 -12.45 52.74
N GLN A 343 9.37 -11.49 52.24
CA GLN A 343 9.48 -10.91 50.90
C GLN A 343 10.86 -10.31 50.63
N VAL A 344 11.33 -9.44 51.52
CA VAL A 344 12.61 -8.73 51.35
C VAL A 344 13.78 -9.70 51.51
N ASN A 345 13.69 -10.64 52.46
CA ASN A 345 14.70 -11.68 52.65
C ASN A 345 14.81 -12.59 51.41
N PHE A 346 13.67 -12.95 50.80
CA PHE A 346 13.63 -13.72 49.56
C PHE A 346 14.33 -12.98 48.41
N ILE A 347 13.98 -11.71 48.19
CA ILE A 347 14.58 -10.89 47.12
C ILE A 347 16.09 -10.77 47.29
N LYS A 348 16.56 -10.39 48.50
CA LYS A 348 18.00 -10.25 48.78
C LYS A 348 18.76 -11.55 48.51
N THR A 349 18.20 -12.68 48.95
CA THR A 349 18.80 -14.00 48.74
C THR A 349 18.88 -14.37 47.27
N LYS A 350 17.77 -14.18 46.52
CA LYS A 350 17.71 -14.54 45.11
C LYS A 350 18.54 -13.61 44.23
N ALA A 351 18.57 -12.31 44.54
CA ALA A 351 19.40 -11.34 43.85
C ALA A 351 20.88 -11.73 43.87
N ILE A 352 21.40 -12.14 45.04
CA ILE A 352 22.79 -12.61 45.17
C ILE A 352 23.01 -13.86 44.29
N SER A 353 22.10 -14.83 44.32
CA SER A 353 22.23 -16.03 43.48
C SER A 353 22.14 -15.75 41.98
N GLY A 354 21.41 -14.71 41.57
CA GLY A 354 21.27 -14.28 40.18
C GLY A 354 22.27 -13.19 39.76
N GLY A 355 23.32 -12.93 40.54
CA GLY A 355 24.39 -12.00 40.17
C GLY A 355 24.03 -10.51 40.26
N LEU A 356 22.89 -10.15 40.88
CA LEU A 356 22.55 -8.76 41.14
C LEU A 356 23.21 -8.28 42.43
N THR A 357 24.24 -7.44 42.31
CA THR A 357 24.89 -6.81 43.46
C THR A 357 24.46 -5.36 43.61
N THR A 358 24.23 -4.93 44.85
CA THR A 358 24.18 -3.51 45.19
C THR A 358 25.61 -2.96 45.16
N GLU A 359 26.01 -2.33 44.07
CA GLU A 359 26.98 -1.23 44.20
C GLU A 359 26.28 0.01 44.77
#